data_AF-A0A257PUR1-F1
#
_entry.id   AF-A0A257PUR1-F1
#
_cell.length_a   1.000
_cell.length_b   1.000
_cell.length_c   1.000
_cell.angle_alpha   90.00
_cell.angle_beta   90.00
_cell.angle_gamma   90.00
#
_symmetry.space_group_name_H-M   'P 1'
#
loop_
_entity.id
_entity.type
_entity.pdbx_description
1 polymer ?
#
loop_
_entity_poly.entity_id
_entity_poly.type
_entity_poly.pdbx_seq_one_letter_code
_entity_poly.pdbx_strand_id
1 'polypeptide(L)'
;DAAARLGLDFYDMALESRGAPQKDRIYRLAEIYLTMRGPGLIHCKSGADRAGLAAGLFVLIDGGTVKEAMRQLSFRYGHIKQAKTGILDMFFASYARDGEGKKPFLDWVRDDYDEAALRAAFKANSIAGFINDKILSRE
;
A
#
# COMPACT_ATOMS: atom_id res chain seq x y z
N ASP A 1 -19.55 17.28 -5.69
CA ASP A 1 -20.88 17.83 -5.28
C ASP A 1 -21.20 17.66 -3.80
N ALA A 2 -21.34 16.44 -3.27
CA ALA A 2 -21.73 16.26 -1.86
C ALA A 2 -20.76 16.89 -0.85
N ALA A 3 -19.45 16.68 -1.03
CA ALA A 3 -18.41 17.30 -0.20
C ALA A 3 -18.46 18.83 -0.25
N ALA A 4 -18.57 19.40 -1.46
CA ALA A 4 -18.65 20.84 -1.67
C ALA A 4 -19.86 21.48 -0.96
N ARG A 5 -21.03 20.83 -1.00
CA ARG A 5 -22.23 21.29 -0.26
C ARG A 5 -22.03 21.31 1.26
N LEU A 6 -21.11 20.51 1.78
CA LEU A 6 -20.75 20.46 3.20
C LEU A 6 -19.51 21.31 3.52
N GLY A 7 -18.94 22.05 2.56
CA GLY A 7 -17.72 22.83 2.75
C GLY A 7 -16.46 21.99 2.97
N LEU A 8 -16.49 20.71 2.58
CA LEU A 8 -15.37 19.78 2.72
C LEU A 8 -14.47 19.85 1.50
N ASP A 9 -13.16 19.84 1.73
CA ASP A 9 -12.18 19.59 0.68
C ASP A 9 -12.33 18.15 0.20
N PHE A 10 -12.30 17.95 -1.12
CA PHE A 10 -12.41 16.64 -1.73
C PHE A 10 -11.24 16.39 -2.67
N TYR A 11 -10.54 15.29 -2.41
CA TYR A 11 -9.40 14.86 -3.22
C TYR A 11 -9.73 13.49 -3.82
N ASP A 12 -9.74 13.40 -5.14
CA ASP A 12 -9.85 12.11 -5.84
C ASP A 12 -8.45 11.54 -6.08
N MET A 13 -8.26 10.27 -5.71
CA MET A 13 -6.97 9.58 -5.74
C MET A 13 -7.13 8.17 -6.29
N ALA A 14 -6.46 7.90 -7.40
CA ALA A 14 -6.49 6.61 -8.06
C ALA A 14 -5.49 5.61 -7.46
N LEU A 15 -5.72 5.09 -6.26
CA LEU A 15 -4.90 3.98 -5.74
C LEU A 15 -5.34 2.63 -6.33
N GLU A 16 -4.39 1.72 -6.52
CA GLU A 16 -4.65 0.36 -7.01
C GLU A 16 -4.60 -0.66 -5.87
N SER A 17 -5.55 -1.61 -5.86
CA SER A 17 -5.54 -2.70 -4.89
C SER A 17 -4.76 -3.93 -5.35
N ARG A 18 -4.44 -4.04 -6.65
CA ARG A 18 -3.90 -5.27 -7.27
C ARG A 18 -2.64 -5.02 -8.09
N GLY A 19 -2.09 -3.81 -8.00
CA GLY A 19 -0.90 -3.37 -8.71
C GLY A 19 0.16 -2.87 -7.72
N ALA A 20 1.41 -2.84 -8.16
CA ALA A 20 2.47 -2.18 -7.39
C ALA A 20 2.10 -0.70 -7.21
N PRO A 21 2.14 -0.17 -5.96
CA PRO A 21 1.84 1.23 -5.68
C PRO A 21 2.72 2.17 -6.50
N GLN A 22 2.13 3.14 -7.20
CA GLN A 22 2.92 4.03 -8.06
C GLN A 22 3.60 5.17 -7.30
N LYS A 23 4.84 5.49 -7.67
CA LYS A 23 5.63 6.55 -7.02
C LYS A 23 4.90 7.89 -7.02
N ASP A 24 4.46 8.33 -8.20
CA ASP A 24 3.76 9.61 -8.38
C ASP A 24 2.50 9.69 -7.52
N ARG A 25 1.76 8.58 -7.40
CA ARG A 25 0.54 8.50 -6.58
C ARG A 25 0.82 8.50 -5.09
N ILE A 26 1.90 7.86 -4.64
CA ILE A 26 2.37 7.93 -3.24
C ILE A 26 2.74 9.38 -2.90
N TYR A 27 3.50 10.05 -3.76
CA TYR A 27 3.90 11.44 -3.54
C TYR A 27 2.70 12.39 -3.51
N ARG A 28 1.78 12.23 -4.45
CA ARG A 28 0.56 13.03 -4.46
C ARG A 28 -0.28 12.81 -3.20
N LEU A 29 -0.37 11.57 -2.72
CA LEU A 29 -1.04 11.27 -1.46
C LEU A 29 -0.33 11.95 -0.27
N ALA A 30 1.01 11.90 -0.23
CA ALA A 30 1.79 12.53 0.82
C ALA A 30 1.64 14.05 0.82
N GLU A 31 1.67 14.69 -0.35
CA GLU A 31 1.43 16.13 -0.52
C GLU A 31 0.07 16.53 0.06
N ILE A 32 -1.00 15.79 -0.32
CA ILE A 32 -2.35 16.04 0.21
C ILE A 32 -2.37 15.84 1.72
N TYR A 33 -1.85 14.73 2.21
CA TYR A 33 -1.88 14.39 3.63
C TYR A 33 -1.16 15.44 4.50
N LEU A 34 0.00 15.92 4.05
CA LEU A 34 0.80 16.91 4.78
C LEU A 34 0.24 18.33 4.72
N THR A 35 -0.67 18.63 3.78
CA THR A 35 -1.19 19.98 3.56
C THR A 35 -2.70 20.13 3.76
N MET A 36 -3.44 19.03 3.85
CA MET A 36 -4.90 19.05 4.01
C MET A 36 -5.32 19.63 5.37
N ARG A 37 -6.53 20.19 5.41
CA ARG A 37 -7.16 20.63 6.67
C ARG A 37 -7.67 19.41 7.42
N GLY A 38 -7.23 19.24 8.67
CA GLY A 38 -7.68 18.15 9.56
C GLY A 38 -8.95 18.51 10.34
N PRO A 39 -9.73 17.51 10.80
CA PRO A 39 -9.58 16.07 10.53
C PRO A 39 -10.05 15.68 9.11
N GLY A 40 -9.42 14.66 8.51
CA GLY A 40 -9.76 14.13 7.19
C GLY A 40 -10.45 12.76 7.24
N LEU A 41 -11.27 12.46 6.23
CA LEU A 41 -11.87 11.14 6.00
C LEU A 41 -11.29 10.53 4.74
N ILE A 42 -10.80 9.29 4.83
CA ILE A 42 -10.39 8.50 3.68
C ILE A 42 -11.31 7.30 3.51
N HIS A 43 -11.70 7.00 2.28
CA HIS A 43 -12.44 5.79 1.97
C HIS A 43 -12.09 5.26 0.57
N CYS A 44 -12.53 4.03 0.29
CA CYS A 44 -12.63 3.52 -1.06
C CYS A 44 -14.04 2.95 -1.28
N LYS A 45 -14.23 1.96 -2.16
CA LYS A 45 -15.53 1.32 -2.35
C LYS A 45 -15.91 0.40 -1.17
N SER A 46 -14.98 -0.48 -0.75
CA SER A 46 -15.23 -1.50 0.28
C SER A 46 -14.51 -1.24 1.61
N GLY A 47 -13.70 -0.17 1.69
CA GLY A 47 -12.89 0.13 2.87
C GLY A 47 -11.72 -0.84 3.13
N ALA A 48 -11.43 -1.75 2.20
CA ALA A 48 -10.38 -2.76 2.33
C ALA A 48 -9.04 -2.25 1.78
N ASP A 49 -8.58 -2.81 0.66
CA ASP A 49 -7.18 -2.70 0.21
C ASP A 49 -6.68 -1.27 -0.04
N ARG A 50 -7.44 -0.44 -0.78
CA ARG A 50 -6.99 0.92 -1.14
C ARG A 50 -6.98 1.86 0.06
N ALA A 51 -7.99 1.73 0.92
CA ALA A 51 -8.05 2.50 2.16
C ALA A 51 -6.95 2.03 3.13
N GLY A 52 -6.74 0.72 3.24
CA GLY A 52 -5.67 0.13 4.03
C GLY A 52 -4.27 0.51 3.54
N LEU A 53 -4.03 0.52 2.23
CA LEU A 53 -2.78 1.01 1.64
C LEU A 53 -2.52 2.45 2.05
N ALA A 54 -3.49 3.34 1.83
CA ALA A 54 -3.34 4.75 2.16
C ALA A 54 -3.14 4.98 3.67
N ALA A 55 -3.89 4.29 4.52
CA ALA A 55 -3.69 4.35 5.97
C ALA A 55 -2.29 3.86 6.38
N GLY A 56 -1.79 2.79 5.76
CA GLY A 56 -0.42 2.31 5.98
C GLY A 56 0.64 3.30 5.50
N LEU A 57 0.41 3.99 4.38
CA LEU A 57 1.28 5.07 3.90
C LEU A 57 1.32 6.24 4.89
N PHE A 58 0.18 6.66 5.47
CA PHE A 58 0.15 7.71 6.48
C PHE A 58 0.98 7.35 7.71
N VAL A 59 0.88 6.11 8.20
CA VAL A 59 1.72 5.62 9.30
C VAL A 59 3.22 5.79 8.98
N LEU A 60 3.66 5.43 7.78
CA LEU A 60 5.07 5.55 7.40
C LEU A 60 5.50 7.00 7.16
N ILE A 61 4.62 7.86 6.63
CA ILE A 61 4.88 9.29 6.44
C ILE A 61 5.05 9.98 7.80
N ASP A 62 4.28 9.58 8.81
CA ASP A 62 4.39 10.08 10.18
C ASP A 62 5.59 9.49 10.96
N GLY A 63 6.44 8.68 10.31
CA GLY A 63 7.63 8.08 10.91
C GLY A 63 7.35 6.80 11.72
N GLY A 64 6.16 6.23 11.59
CA GLY A 64 5.82 4.92 12.15
C GLY A 64 6.53 3.77 11.44
N THR A 65 6.37 2.57 11.98
CA THR A 65 7.03 1.35 11.50
C THR A 65 6.23 0.64 10.42
N VAL A 66 6.90 -0.17 9.60
CA VAL A 66 6.26 -1.09 8.66
C VAL A 66 5.33 -2.06 9.38
N LYS A 67 5.69 -2.50 10.59
CA LYS A 67 4.84 -3.35 11.41
C LYS A 67 3.49 -2.69 11.70
N GLU A 68 3.46 -1.39 11.95
CA GLU A 68 2.22 -0.63 12.19
C GLU A 68 1.46 -0.38 10.88
N ALA A 69 2.16 -0.04 9.80
CA ALA A 69 1.58 0.14 8.48
C ALA A 69 0.87 -1.12 7.98
N MET A 70 1.50 -2.29 8.15
CA MET A 70 0.93 -3.57 7.74
C MET A 70 -0.34 -3.95 8.53
N ARG A 71 -0.58 -3.40 9.73
CA ARG A 71 -1.85 -3.64 10.45
C ARG A 71 -3.06 -3.07 9.71
N GLN A 72 -2.84 -2.08 8.84
CA GLN A 72 -3.88 -1.47 8.02
C GLN A 72 -4.29 -2.38 6.83
N LEU A 73 -3.51 -3.42 6.54
CA LEU A 73 -3.82 -4.49 5.60
C LEU A 73 -4.07 -5.79 6.37
N SER A 74 -5.28 -5.94 6.91
CA SER A 74 -5.63 -7.13 7.70
C SER A 74 -7.00 -7.70 7.33
N PHE A 75 -7.21 -8.97 7.67
CA PHE A 75 -8.49 -9.66 7.46
C PHE A 75 -9.65 -8.93 8.15
N ARG A 76 -9.40 -8.23 9.26
CA ARG A 76 -10.38 -7.35 9.93
C ARG A 76 -10.98 -6.31 8.99
N TYR A 77 -10.18 -5.81 8.04
CA TYR A 77 -10.59 -4.83 7.03
C TYR A 77 -10.90 -5.47 5.68
N GLY A 78 -11.03 -6.80 5.61
CA GLY A 78 -11.35 -7.52 4.37
C GLY A 78 -10.17 -7.68 3.40
N HIS A 79 -8.94 -7.46 3.86
CA HIS A 79 -7.74 -7.67 3.05
C HIS A 79 -7.30 -9.15 3.08
N ILE A 80 -6.94 -9.70 1.91
CA ILE A 80 -6.47 -11.08 1.74
C ILE A 80 -5.08 -11.08 1.07
N LYS A 81 -4.04 -11.36 1.85
CA LYS A 81 -2.64 -11.36 1.38
C LYS A 81 -2.37 -12.40 0.30
N GLN A 82 -3.06 -13.54 0.31
CA GLN A 82 -2.87 -14.64 -0.65
C GLN A 82 -3.46 -14.34 -2.03
N ALA A 83 -4.27 -13.28 -2.17
CA ALA A 83 -4.84 -12.88 -3.46
C ALA A 83 -3.91 -11.90 -4.19
N LYS A 84 -4.35 -11.38 -5.35
CA LYS A 84 -3.61 -10.35 -6.11
C LYS A 84 -3.31 -9.07 -5.31
N THR A 85 -4.04 -8.85 -4.23
CA THR A 85 -3.87 -7.77 -3.26
C THR A 85 -2.61 -7.92 -2.40
N GLY A 86 -2.02 -9.12 -2.35
CA GLY A 86 -0.76 -9.39 -1.64
C GLY A 86 0.45 -8.59 -2.12
N ILE A 87 0.36 -7.95 -3.28
CA ILE A 87 1.40 -7.05 -3.79
C ILE A 87 1.57 -5.81 -2.88
N LEU A 88 0.51 -5.43 -2.15
CA LEU A 88 0.56 -4.33 -1.19
C LEU A 88 1.35 -4.72 0.07
N ASP A 89 1.20 -5.96 0.57
CA ASP A 89 2.05 -6.49 1.63
C ASP A 89 3.51 -6.56 1.18
N MET A 90 3.75 -7.00 -0.05
CA MET A 90 5.09 -7.11 -0.61
C MET A 90 5.75 -5.73 -0.75
N PHE A 91 4.98 -4.70 -1.08
CA PHE A 91 5.46 -3.32 -1.10
C PHE A 91 5.96 -2.89 0.29
N PHE A 92 5.15 -3.04 1.34
CA PHE A 92 5.58 -2.71 2.69
C PHE A 92 6.78 -3.56 3.15
N ALA A 93 6.77 -4.86 2.85
CA ALA A 93 7.89 -5.75 3.16
C ALA A 93 9.19 -5.36 2.43
N SER A 94 9.10 -4.82 1.21
CA SER A 94 10.28 -4.32 0.48
C SER A 94 10.89 -3.10 1.17
N TYR A 95 10.07 -2.17 1.68
CA TYR A 95 10.59 -1.06 2.48
C TYR A 95 11.20 -1.54 3.81
N ALA A 96 10.57 -2.49 4.51
CA ALA A 96 11.15 -3.06 5.73
C ALA A 96 12.55 -3.66 5.51
N ARG A 97 12.74 -4.36 4.38
CA ARG A 97 14.02 -4.98 4.03
C ARG A 97 15.08 -3.95 3.64
N ASP A 98 14.69 -3.01 2.78
CA ASP A 98 15.65 -2.20 2.04
C ASP A 98 15.85 -0.79 2.64
N GLY A 99 14.84 -0.23 3.30
CA GLY A 99 14.81 1.17 3.72
C GLY A 99 14.56 1.43 5.21
N GLU A 100 13.73 0.63 5.90
CA GLU A 100 13.36 0.89 7.29
C GLU A 100 14.60 0.93 8.21
N GLY A 101 14.69 1.97 9.04
CA GLY A 101 15.84 2.24 9.91
C GLY A 101 17.09 2.77 9.19
N LYS A 102 17.09 2.85 7.85
CA LYS A 102 18.22 3.33 7.04
C LYS A 102 17.94 4.70 6.41
N LYS A 103 16.70 4.95 5.98
CA LYS A 103 16.30 6.21 5.35
C LYS A 103 14.79 6.48 5.52
N PRO A 104 14.34 7.75 5.45
CA PRO A 104 12.92 8.08 5.46
C PRO A 104 12.14 7.39 4.34
N PHE A 105 10.88 7.06 4.59
CA PHE A 105 10.05 6.31 3.65
C PHE A 105 9.94 6.98 2.27
N LEU A 106 9.64 8.28 2.23
CA LEU A 106 9.51 8.99 0.96
C LEU A 106 10.83 9.04 0.19
N ASP A 107 11.97 9.22 0.87
CA ASP A 107 13.28 9.16 0.22
C ASP A 107 13.56 7.77 -0.37
N TRP A 108 13.21 6.69 0.34
CA TRP A 108 13.30 5.33 -0.20
C TRP A 108 12.40 5.12 -1.44
N VAL A 109 11.17 5.64 -1.40
CA VAL A 109 10.27 5.60 -2.57
C VAL A 109 10.88 6.34 -3.76
N ARG A 110 11.58 7.47 -3.53
CA ARG A 110 12.29 8.20 -4.58
C ARG A 110 13.39 7.35 -5.19
N ASP A 111 14.31 6.92 -4.35
CA ASP A 111 15.67 6.59 -4.75
C ASP A 111 15.88 5.10 -5.00
N ASP A 112 15.15 4.23 -4.28
CA ASP A 112 15.39 2.78 -4.31
C ASP A 112 14.20 1.94 -4.77
N TYR A 113 12.97 2.40 -4.50
CA TYR A 113 11.78 1.65 -4.88
C TYR A 113 11.66 1.52 -6.40
N ASP A 114 11.30 0.34 -6.91
CA ASP A 114 11.01 0.10 -8.32
C ASP A 114 9.71 -0.70 -8.47
N GLU A 115 8.71 -0.07 -9.09
CA GLU A 115 7.39 -0.66 -9.32
C GLU A 115 7.44 -1.89 -10.23
N ALA A 116 8.27 -1.85 -11.27
CA ALA A 116 8.40 -2.94 -12.24
C ALA A 116 9.10 -4.13 -11.60
N ALA A 117 10.16 -3.88 -10.82
CA ALA A 117 10.84 -4.91 -10.04
C ALA A 117 9.89 -5.57 -9.03
N LEU A 118 9.09 -4.77 -8.30
CA LEU A 118 8.09 -5.30 -7.36
C LEU A 118 7.04 -6.17 -8.08
N ARG A 119 6.52 -5.71 -9.23
CA ARG A 119 5.56 -6.50 -10.04
C ARG A 119 6.16 -7.81 -10.51
N ALA A 120 7.40 -7.80 -10.99
CA ALA A 120 8.11 -8.98 -11.46
C ALA A 120 8.32 -10.00 -10.32
N ALA A 121 8.80 -9.53 -9.16
CA ALA A 121 9.00 -10.35 -7.98
C ALA A 121 7.69 -10.96 -7.46
N PHE A 122 6.60 -10.17 -7.42
CA PHE A 122 5.29 -10.67 -6.98
C PHE A 122 4.75 -11.78 -7.90
N LYS A 123 4.91 -11.62 -9.21
CA LYS A 123 4.51 -12.62 -10.19
C LYS A 123 5.32 -13.91 -10.05
N ALA A 124 6.63 -13.80 -9.88
CA ALA A 124 7.51 -14.96 -9.69
C ALA A 124 7.14 -15.75 -8.42
N ASN A 125 6.90 -15.05 -7.30
CA ASN A 125 6.50 -15.69 -6.04
C ASN A 125 5.14 -16.40 -6.14
N SER A 126 4.19 -15.81 -6.87
CA SER A 126 2.89 -16.43 -7.12
C SER A 126 3.00 -17.72 -7.94
N ILE A 127 3.90 -17.76 -8.93
CA ILE A 127 4.17 -18.95 -9.75
C ILE A 127 4.86 -20.03 -8.90
N ALA A 128 5.88 -19.66 -8.12
CA ALA A 128 6.60 -20.60 -7.25
C ALA A 128 5.67 -21.23 -6.19
N GLY A 129 4.81 -20.43 -5.55
CA GLY A 129 3.80 -20.94 -4.62
C GLY A 129 2.87 -21.97 -5.27
N PHE A 130 2.36 -21.67 -6.48
CA PHE A 130 1.48 -22.59 -7.21
C PHE A 130 2.18 -23.91 -7.58
N ILE A 131 3.46 -23.88 -7.95
CA ILE A 131 4.23 -25.09 -8.26
C ILE A 131 4.43 -25.93 -7.00
N ASN A 132 4.84 -25.30 -5.89
CA ASN A 132 5.04 -26.00 -4.62
C ASN A 132 3.76 -26.66 -4.12
N ASP A 133 2.63 -25.93 -4.14
CA ASP A 133 1.34 -26.47 -3.72
C ASP A 133 0.91 -27.69 -4.55
N LYS A 134 1.19 -27.68 -5.87
CA LYS A 134 0.84 -28.77 -6.78
C LYS A 134 1.75 -30.00 -6.65
N ILE A 135 3.00 -29.82 -6.23
CA ILE A 135 3.93 -30.94 -5.98
C ILE A 135 3.60 -31.58 -4.64
N LEU A 136 3.40 -30.76 -3.59
CA LEU A 136 3.07 -31.24 -2.24
C LEU A 136 1.68 -31.89 -2.16
N SER A 137 0.73 -31.52 -3.02
CA SER A 137 -0.58 -32.19 -3.09
C SER A 137 -0.56 -33.52 -3.83
N ARG A 138 0.59 -34.00 -4.31
CA ARG A 138 0.76 -35.26 -5.06
C ARG A 138 1.59 -36.31 -4.31
N GLU A 139 1.96 -36.02 -3.07
CA GLU A 139 2.46 -36.98 -2.08
C GLU A 139 1.36 -37.23 -1.02
#